data_AF-A0A9W9TJJ9-F1
#
_entry.id   AF-A0A9W9TJJ9-F1
#
_cell.length_a   1.000
_cell.length_b   1.000
_cell.length_c   1.000
_cell.angle_alpha   90.00
_cell.angle_beta   90.00
_cell.angle_gamma   90.00
#
_symmetry.space_group_name_H-M   'P 1'
#
loop_
_entity.id
_entity.type
_entity.pdbx_description
1 polymer ?
#
loop_
_entity_poly.entity_id
_entity_poly.type
_entity_poly.pdbx_seq_one_letter_code
_entity_poly.pdbx_strand_id
1 'polypeptide(L)'
;MYLPSALLFFCFLWSTLVSAWEPPTVYLIRHGEKPDDPKDPRLTKDGLKRAQCLRTVFGAESGYNISYIIAPKVKKHHLRAYETVHPLAEDLGLEIDTHCSRKKAKCVAKTIRKYDGPGNILVSWRHGTFTDIEKYLGVKDVLEYPDDRFDLIWTLPWPYDTVTDIKSEDCPDLDASVSPGLVAQHY
;
A
#
# COMPACT_ATOMS: atom_id res chain seq x y z
N MET A 1 -38.38 22.69 -61.35
CA MET A 1 -37.81 21.53 -60.63
C MET A 1 -36.90 22.07 -59.53
N TYR A 2 -37.40 22.15 -58.30
CA TYR A 2 -36.59 22.54 -57.13
C TYR A 2 -36.87 21.53 -56.02
N LEU A 3 -35.83 20.82 -55.57
CA LEU A 3 -35.88 19.92 -54.43
C LEU A 3 -35.22 20.66 -53.25
N PRO A 4 -35.85 20.78 -52.07
CA PRO A 4 -35.19 21.34 -50.91
C PRO A 4 -34.34 20.26 -50.25
N SER A 5 -33.05 20.55 -50.08
CA SER A 5 -32.10 19.69 -49.38
C SER A 5 -32.31 19.85 -47.87
N ALA A 6 -32.80 18.81 -47.21
CA ALA A 6 -32.93 18.78 -45.76
C ALA A 6 -31.57 18.41 -45.13
N LEU A 7 -30.89 19.41 -44.56
CA LEU A 7 -29.70 19.22 -43.73
C LEU A 7 -30.13 18.64 -42.37
N LEU A 8 -29.96 17.33 -42.20
CA LEU A 8 -30.08 16.66 -40.90
C LEU A 8 -28.83 16.96 -40.06
N PHE A 9 -28.96 17.89 -39.12
CA PHE A 9 -27.97 18.14 -38.07
C PHE A 9 -28.00 16.97 -37.07
N PHE A 10 -27.11 16.00 -37.25
CA PHE A 10 -26.80 15.01 -36.22
C PHE A 10 -25.95 15.69 -35.12
N CYS A 11 -26.61 16.20 -34.08
CA CYS A 11 -25.92 16.58 -32.85
C CYS A 11 -25.38 15.32 -32.17
N PHE A 12 -24.12 14.98 -32.45
CA PHE A 12 -23.36 14.04 -31.63
C PHE A 12 -23.13 14.67 -30.25
N LEU A 13 -23.98 14.32 -29.28
CA LEU A 13 -23.75 14.58 -27.87
C LEU A 13 -22.54 13.74 -27.43
N TRP A 14 -21.34 14.34 -27.46
CA TRP A 14 -20.16 13.76 -26.81
C TRP A 14 -20.37 13.85 -25.30
N SER A 15 -20.84 12.75 -24.70
CA SER A 15 -20.83 12.59 -23.25
C SER A 15 -19.38 12.48 -22.79
N THR A 16 -18.81 13.58 -22.30
CA THR A 16 -17.52 13.54 -21.61
C THR A 16 -17.72 12.78 -20.31
N LEU A 17 -17.20 11.55 -20.22
CA LEU A 17 -17.10 10.83 -18.95
C LEU A 17 -16.12 11.61 -18.07
N VAL A 18 -16.67 12.43 -17.18
CA VAL A 18 -15.89 13.01 -16.08
C VAL A 18 -15.64 11.86 -15.11
N SER A 19 -14.43 11.30 -15.15
CA SER A 19 -14.00 10.34 -14.14
C SER A 19 -14.02 11.06 -12.79
N ALA A 20 -14.87 10.59 -11.85
CA ALA A 20 -14.79 11.05 -10.48
C ALA A 20 -13.39 10.64 -9.95
N TRP A 21 -12.64 11.60 -9.43
CA TRP A 21 -11.42 11.31 -8.70
C TRP A 21 -11.83 10.66 -7.39
N GLU A 22 -11.47 9.39 -7.19
CA GLU A 22 -11.52 8.74 -5.88
C GLU A 22 -10.13 8.83 -5.25
N PRO A 23 -9.97 9.51 -4.10
CA PRO A 23 -8.69 9.55 -3.42
C PRO A 23 -8.21 8.12 -3.12
N PRO A 24 -6.90 7.84 -3.23
CA PRO A 24 -6.39 6.50 -3.03
C PRO A 24 -6.64 6.05 -1.59
N THR A 25 -6.76 4.74 -1.39
CA THR A 25 -6.59 4.13 -0.07
C THR A 25 -5.11 3.83 0.14
N VAL A 26 -4.64 4.01 1.38
CA VAL A 26 -3.27 3.64 1.78
C VAL A 26 -3.30 2.33 2.54
N TYR A 27 -2.45 1.39 2.13
CA TYR A 27 -2.19 0.14 2.83
C TYR A 27 -0.77 0.19 3.41
N LEU A 28 -0.64 0.08 4.73
CA LEU A 28 0.66 -0.02 5.39
C LEU A 28 0.94 -1.48 5.76
N ILE A 29 2.09 -1.99 5.33
CA ILE A 29 2.58 -3.33 5.69
C ILE A 29 4.01 -3.27 6.22
N ARG A 30 4.32 -4.14 7.18
CA ARG A 30 5.68 -4.30 7.67
C ARG A 30 6.51 -5.03 6.61
N HIS A 31 7.82 -4.82 6.61
CA HIS A 31 8.72 -5.73 5.89
C HIS A 31 8.54 -7.17 6.41
N GLY A 32 8.78 -8.17 5.57
CA GLY A 32 8.71 -9.57 5.97
C GLY A 32 9.75 -10.00 7.02
N GLU A 33 9.69 -11.27 7.40
CA GLU A 33 10.46 -11.86 8.48
C GLU A 33 11.96 -11.57 8.34
N LYS A 34 12.55 -11.22 9.48
CA LYS A 34 13.95 -10.80 9.57
C LYS A 34 14.75 -11.75 10.45
N PRO A 35 16.06 -11.92 10.21
CA PRO A 35 16.92 -12.63 11.14
C PRO A 35 16.99 -11.90 12.48
N ASP A 36 17.39 -12.65 13.51
CA ASP A 36 17.62 -12.11 14.85
C ASP A 36 18.77 -11.11 14.86
N ASP A 37 19.82 -11.33 14.06
CA ASP A 37 20.90 -10.37 13.89
C ASP A 37 20.37 -9.07 13.24
N PRO A 38 20.35 -7.95 13.96
CA PRO A 38 19.87 -6.69 13.42
C PRO A 38 20.79 -6.11 12.33
N LYS A 39 22.01 -6.60 12.18
CA LYS A 39 22.98 -6.12 11.17
C LYS A 39 22.76 -6.75 9.80
N ASP A 40 22.17 -7.93 9.74
CA ASP A 40 21.84 -8.59 8.47
C ASP A 40 20.69 -7.84 7.79
N PRO A 41 20.89 -7.22 6.63
CA PRO A 41 19.89 -6.34 6.03
C PRO A 41 18.78 -7.08 5.26
N ARG A 42 18.86 -8.41 5.14
CA ARG A 42 18.03 -9.22 4.26
C ARG A 42 16.82 -9.82 4.98
N LEU A 43 15.89 -10.33 4.19
CA LEU A 43 14.80 -11.19 4.65
C LEU A 43 15.32 -12.60 4.99
N THR A 44 14.63 -13.29 5.91
CA THR A 44 14.80 -14.74 6.10
C THR A 44 14.15 -15.51 4.95
N LYS A 45 14.22 -16.84 4.97
CA LYS A 45 13.47 -17.70 4.04
C LYS A 45 11.96 -17.45 4.14
N ASP A 46 11.44 -17.28 5.35
CA ASP A 46 10.03 -16.99 5.59
C ASP A 46 9.67 -15.60 5.05
N GLY A 47 10.54 -14.61 5.25
CA GLY A 47 10.34 -13.27 4.69
C GLY A 47 10.32 -13.26 3.16
N LEU A 48 11.15 -14.10 2.53
CA LEU A 48 11.10 -14.31 1.08
C LEU A 48 9.82 -15.03 0.65
N LYS A 49 9.33 -16.00 1.43
CA LYS A 49 8.03 -16.67 1.18
C LYS A 49 6.87 -15.68 1.29
N ARG A 50 6.89 -14.78 2.28
CA ARG A 50 5.93 -13.68 2.40
C ARG A 50 5.97 -12.76 1.19
N ALA A 51 7.16 -12.35 0.75
CA ALA A 51 7.32 -11.53 -0.46
C ALA A 51 6.71 -12.17 -1.71
N GLN A 52 6.74 -13.50 -1.81
CA GLN A 52 6.03 -14.23 -2.89
C GLN A 52 4.52 -14.28 -2.67
N CYS A 53 4.07 -14.51 -1.44
CA CYS A 53 2.65 -14.48 -1.09
C CYS A 53 1.97 -13.14 -1.44
N LEU A 54 2.67 -12.02 -1.22
CA LEU A 54 2.13 -10.68 -1.50
C LEU A 54 1.74 -10.45 -2.97
N ARG A 55 2.32 -11.21 -3.91
CA ARG A 55 1.95 -11.19 -5.33
C ARG A 55 0.49 -11.60 -5.53
N THR A 56 -0.01 -12.52 -4.71
CA THR A 56 -1.43 -12.93 -4.72
C THR A 56 -2.29 -11.96 -3.91
N VAL A 57 -1.82 -11.54 -2.73
CA VAL A 57 -2.57 -10.65 -1.83
C VAL A 57 -2.90 -9.32 -2.50
N PHE A 58 -1.90 -8.69 -3.12
CA PHE A 58 -1.99 -7.35 -3.70
C PHE A 58 -1.89 -7.34 -5.23
N GLY A 59 -1.95 -8.51 -5.88
CA GLY A 59 -1.80 -8.64 -7.34
C GLY A 59 -2.89 -7.92 -8.13
N ALA A 60 -2.74 -7.91 -9.46
CA ALA A 60 -3.65 -7.20 -10.37
C ALA A 60 -5.13 -7.65 -10.24
N GLU A 61 -5.37 -8.92 -9.91
CA GLU A 61 -6.71 -9.48 -9.71
C GLU A 61 -7.25 -9.26 -8.28
N SER A 62 -6.45 -8.65 -7.40
CA SER A 62 -6.87 -8.35 -6.03
C SER A 62 -7.79 -7.13 -5.99
N GLY A 63 -8.64 -7.07 -4.97
CA GLY A 63 -9.46 -5.88 -4.70
C GLY A 63 -8.67 -4.66 -4.20
N TYR A 64 -7.36 -4.80 -3.97
CA TYR A 64 -6.53 -3.72 -3.44
C TYR A 64 -6.14 -2.69 -4.49
N ASN A 65 -6.14 -3.03 -5.78
CA ASN A 65 -5.88 -2.09 -6.89
C ASN A 65 -4.60 -1.23 -6.66
N ILE A 66 -3.46 -1.88 -6.37
CA ILE A 66 -2.20 -1.19 -6.07
C ILE A 66 -1.60 -0.61 -7.36
N SER A 67 -1.36 0.70 -7.34
CA SER A 67 -0.78 1.45 -8.48
C SER A 67 0.44 2.27 -8.07
N TYR A 68 0.77 2.31 -6.78
CA TYR A 68 1.94 3.02 -6.29
C TYR A 68 2.50 2.34 -5.05
N ILE A 69 3.80 2.05 -5.08
CA ILE A 69 4.49 1.34 -4.00
C ILE A 69 5.58 2.24 -3.44
N ILE A 70 5.58 2.43 -2.12
CA ILE A 70 6.58 3.23 -1.41
C ILE A 70 7.38 2.32 -0.46
N ALA A 71 8.71 2.40 -0.52
CA ALA A 71 9.61 1.74 0.41
C ALA A 71 10.77 2.69 0.81
N PRO A 72 11.56 2.38 1.85
CA PRO A 72 12.68 3.21 2.22
C PRO A 72 13.75 3.24 1.13
N LYS A 73 14.51 4.33 1.09
CA LYS A 73 15.75 4.42 0.32
C LYS A 73 16.66 3.22 0.59
N VAL A 74 16.90 2.47 -0.48
CA VAL A 74 17.76 1.30 -0.51
C VAL A 74 19.18 1.72 -0.11
N LYS A 75 19.66 1.13 0.97
CA LYS A 75 21.03 1.27 1.49
C LYS A 75 21.47 -0.11 1.97
N LYS A 76 22.79 -0.31 2.13
CA LYS A 76 23.38 -1.58 2.60
C LYS A 76 22.66 -2.23 3.79
N HIS A 77 22.08 -1.44 4.69
CA HIS A 77 21.41 -1.92 5.90
C HIS A 77 19.87 -1.87 5.89
N HIS A 78 19.24 -1.46 4.78
CA HIS A 78 17.80 -1.16 4.73
C HIS A 78 17.14 -1.79 3.50
N LEU A 79 17.29 -3.10 3.32
CA LEU A 79 16.81 -3.79 2.12
C LEU A 79 15.46 -4.50 2.33
N ARG A 80 15.18 -5.02 3.53
CA ARG A 80 14.00 -5.84 3.84
C ARG A 80 12.67 -5.31 3.30
N ALA A 81 12.35 -4.04 3.55
CA ALA A 81 11.08 -3.44 3.10
C ALA A 81 10.98 -3.37 1.57
N TYR A 82 12.08 -3.05 0.89
CA TYR A 82 12.14 -3.11 -0.57
C TYR A 82 11.98 -4.55 -1.08
N GLU A 83 12.74 -5.50 -0.51
CA GLU A 83 12.69 -6.91 -0.90
C GLU A 83 11.30 -7.54 -0.70
N THR A 84 10.55 -7.07 0.31
CA THR A 84 9.21 -7.58 0.64
C THR A 84 8.23 -7.34 -0.50
N VAL A 85 8.28 -6.16 -1.14
CA VAL A 85 7.34 -5.77 -2.19
C VAL A 85 7.90 -5.87 -3.60
N HIS A 86 9.19 -6.19 -3.74
CA HIS A 86 9.84 -6.26 -5.06
C HIS A 86 9.17 -7.24 -6.04
N PRO A 87 8.86 -8.50 -5.66
CA PRO A 87 8.22 -9.43 -6.60
C PRO A 87 6.83 -8.95 -7.04
N LEU A 88 6.05 -8.36 -6.14
CA LEU A 88 4.76 -7.75 -6.45
C LEU A 88 4.92 -6.58 -7.43
N ALA A 89 5.89 -5.70 -7.19
CA ALA A 89 6.15 -4.56 -8.06
C ALA A 89 6.52 -5.01 -9.49
N GLU A 90 7.31 -6.07 -9.62
CA GLU A 90 7.64 -6.67 -10.93
C GLU A 90 6.39 -7.19 -11.65
N ASP A 91 5.50 -7.89 -10.94
CA ASP A 91 4.25 -8.42 -11.52
C ASP A 91 3.30 -7.32 -11.98
N LEU A 92 3.20 -6.23 -11.21
CA LEU A 92 2.35 -5.09 -11.53
C LEU A 92 3.00 -4.13 -12.55
N GLY A 93 4.27 -4.34 -12.91
CA GLY A 93 5.01 -3.42 -13.77
C GLY A 93 5.22 -2.04 -13.15
N LEU A 94 5.31 -1.96 -11.81
CA LEU A 94 5.46 -0.73 -11.05
C LEU A 94 6.91 -0.51 -10.59
N GLU A 95 7.36 0.74 -10.61
CA GLU A 95 8.56 1.14 -9.89
C GLU A 95 8.25 1.30 -8.39
N ILE A 96 9.20 0.89 -7.54
CA ILE A 96 9.12 1.16 -6.10
C ILE A 96 9.73 2.53 -5.83
N ASP A 97 8.92 3.47 -5.32
CA ASP A 97 9.42 4.75 -4.87
C ASP A 97 10.24 4.58 -3.58
N THR A 98 11.54 4.84 -3.70
CA THR A 98 12.51 4.73 -2.61
C THR A 98 13.13 6.08 -2.21
N HIS A 99 12.53 7.22 -2.57
CA HIS A 99 13.16 8.52 -2.32
C HIS A 99 13.21 8.88 -0.82
N CYS A 100 12.26 8.40 -0.02
CA CYS A 100 12.20 8.69 1.41
C CYS A 100 13.20 7.83 2.21
N SER A 101 13.98 8.46 3.08
CA SER A 101 14.86 7.72 4.01
C SER A 101 14.05 7.00 5.09
N ARG A 102 14.53 5.82 5.53
CA ARG A 102 13.91 4.96 6.56
C ARG A 102 13.41 5.68 7.83
N LYS A 103 14.08 6.76 8.25
CA LYS A 103 13.74 7.53 9.46
C LYS A 103 12.90 8.80 9.19
N LYS A 104 12.36 8.98 7.99
CA LYS A 104 11.70 10.22 7.57
C LYS A 104 10.21 9.96 7.30
N ALA A 105 9.44 9.62 8.33
CA ALA A 105 7.98 9.42 8.24
C ALA A 105 7.25 10.62 7.61
N LYS A 106 7.65 11.86 7.94
CA LYS A 106 7.10 13.08 7.32
C LYS A 106 7.26 13.14 5.80
N CYS A 107 8.32 12.53 5.26
CA CYS A 107 8.51 12.40 3.82
C CYS A 107 7.42 11.50 3.24
N VAL A 108 7.25 10.30 3.81
CA VAL A 108 6.24 9.31 3.38
C VAL A 108 4.83 9.92 3.40
N ALA A 109 4.43 10.56 4.49
CA ALA A 109 3.11 11.18 4.59
C ALA A 109 2.90 12.32 3.58
N LYS A 110 3.96 13.09 3.25
CA LYS A 110 3.89 14.11 2.19
C LYS A 110 3.77 13.47 0.81
N THR A 111 4.47 12.36 0.57
CA THR A 111 4.40 11.61 -0.67
C THR A 111 2.99 11.08 -0.90
N ILE A 112 2.40 10.44 0.11
CA ILE A 112 1.01 9.97 0.11
C ILE A 112 0.05 11.11 -0.24
N ARG A 113 0.11 12.25 0.48
CA ARG A 113 -0.80 13.38 0.23
C ARG A 113 -0.64 14.06 -1.13
N LYS A 114 0.51 13.88 -1.78
CA LYS A 114 0.79 14.46 -3.10
C LYS A 114 0.42 13.53 -4.24
N TYR A 115 0.15 12.26 -3.95
CA TYR A 115 -0.19 11.30 -4.97
C TYR A 115 -1.57 11.63 -5.57
N ASP A 116 -1.57 11.86 -6.87
CA ASP A 116 -2.73 12.17 -7.71
C ASP A 116 -2.91 11.14 -8.83
N GLY A 117 -2.19 10.02 -8.75
CA GLY A 117 -2.29 8.91 -9.69
C GLY A 117 -3.51 8.01 -9.45
N PRO A 118 -3.73 7.03 -10.35
CA PRO A 118 -4.85 6.10 -10.24
C PRO A 118 -4.64 5.07 -9.13
N GLY A 119 -5.70 4.42 -8.65
CA GLY A 119 -5.61 3.28 -7.74
C GLY A 119 -4.99 3.63 -6.37
N ASN A 120 -4.53 2.61 -5.66
CA ASN A 120 -4.19 2.68 -4.25
C ASN A 120 -2.67 2.61 -3.99
N ILE A 121 -2.28 3.02 -2.78
CA ILE A 121 -0.88 3.14 -2.37
C ILE A 121 -0.55 2.00 -1.41
N LEU A 122 0.49 1.22 -1.71
CA LEU A 122 1.09 0.27 -0.78
C LEU A 122 2.38 0.85 -0.19
N VAL A 123 2.50 0.86 1.14
CA VAL A 123 3.70 1.32 1.85
C VAL A 123 4.29 0.14 2.61
N SER A 124 5.50 -0.27 2.25
CA SER A 124 6.26 -1.26 3.03
C SER A 124 7.31 -0.58 3.88
N TRP A 125 7.28 -0.81 5.20
CA TRP A 125 8.23 -0.16 6.12
C TRP A 125 8.58 -1.01 7.35
N ARG A 126 9.37 -0.45 8.26
CA ARG A 126 9.58 -1.01 9.61
C ARG A 126 8.42 -0.61 10.53
N HIS A 127 7.93 -1.55 11.34
CA HIS A 127 6.88 -1.35 12.36
C HIS A 127 7.07 -0.07 13.19
N GLY A 128 8.25 0.13 13.80
CA GLY A 128 8.53 1.30 14.63
C GLY A 128 8.63 2.65 13.90
N THR A 129 8.10 2.78 12.68
CA THR A 129 7.88 4.07 11.99
C THR A 129 6.40 4.31 11.68
N PHE A 130 5.53 3.33 11.91
CA PHE A 130 4.10 3.40 11.57
C PHE A 130 3.42 4.50 12.37
N THR A 131 3.59 4.51 13.69
CA THR A 131 3.06 5.55 14.57
C THR A 131 3.44 6.97 14.14
N ASP A 132 4.66 7.18 13.62
CA ASP A 132 5.06 8.48 13.10
C ASP A 132 4.41 8.79 11.74
N ILE A 133 4.25 7.79 10.86
CA ILE A 133 3.56 7.95 9.57
C ILE A 133 2.11 8.36 9.82
N GLU A 134 1.40 7.63 10.69
CA GLU A 134 0.03 7.92 11.11
C GLU A 134 -0.13 9.34 11.66
N LYS A 135 0.72 9.73 12.62
CA LYS A 135 0.73 11.12 13.16
C LYS A 135 0.86 12.16 12.06
N TYR A 136 1.76 11.92 11.08
CA TYR A 136 1.93 12.86 9.98
C TYR A 136 0.79 12.83 8.97
N LEU A 137 0.08 11.72 8.82
CA LEU A 137 -1.14 11.60 8.02
C LEU A 137 -2.37 12.25 8.68
N GLY A 138 -2.32 12.46 10.01
CA GLY A 138 -3.35 13.17 10.77
C GLY A 138 -4.16 12.28 11.70
N VAL A 139 -3.75 11.01 11.86
CA VAL A 139 -4.38 10.09 12.80
C VAL A 139 -4.20 10.61 14.22
N LYS A 140 -5.32 10.74 14.93
CA LYS A 140 -5.34 11.26 16.32
C LYS A 140 -5.01 10.16 17.32
N ASP A 141 -5.69 9.03 17.17
CA ASP A 141 -5.53 7.85 18.01
C ASP A 141 -4.67 6.84 17.26
N VAL A 142 -3.36 7.09 17.30
CA VAL A 142 -2.38 6.25 16.60
C VAL A 142 -2.22 4.89 17.27
N LEU A 143 -1.96 3.89 16.45
CA LEU A 143 -1.78 2.53 16.89
C LEU A 143 -0.30 2.19 17.03
N GLU A 144 -0.01 1.17 17.84
CA GLU A 144 1.30 0.55 17.89
C GLU A 144 1.26 -0.78 17.15
N TYR A 145 2.10 -0.91 16.13
CA TYR A 145 2.19 -2.15 15.37
C TYR A 145 2.83 -3.24 16.25
N PRO A 146 2.19 -4.42 16.43
CA PRO A 146 2.69 -5.46 17.31
C PRO A 146 4.05 -6.02 16.83
N ASP A 147 5.01 -6.07 17.76
CA ASP A 147 6.41 -6.38 17.47
C ASP A 147 6.65 -7.80 16.92
N ASP A 148 5.81 -8.76 17.32
CA ASP A 148 5.85 -10.17 16.96
C ASP A 148 5.17 -10.49 15.61
N ARG A 149 4.39 -9.55 15.06
CA ARG A 149 3.67 -9.73 13.79
C ARG A 149 4.45 -9.21 12.59
N PHE A 150 4.22 -9.82 11.43
CA PHE A 150 4.83 -9.45 10.14
C PHE A 150 3.80 -9.32 9.01
N ASP A 151 2.55 -9.61 9.31
CA ASP A 151 1.49 -9.98 8.39
C ASP A 151 0.30 -9.03 8.39
N LEU A 152 0.35 -7.92 9.13
CA LEU A 152 -0.80 -7.04 9.26
C LEU A 152 -0.81 -6.00 8.13
N ILE A 153 -1.95 -5.93 7.46
CA ILE A 153 -2.33 -4.89 6.51
C ILE A 153 -3.17 -3.87 7.26
N TRP A 154 -2.64 -2.65 7.42
CA TRP A 154 -3.40 -1.53 7.98
C TRP A 154 -4.00 -0.72 6.84
N THR A 155 -5.32 -0.53 6.87
CA THR A 155 -6.05 0.18 5.83
C THR A 155 -6.40 1.59 6.30
N LEU A 156 -5.95 2.59 5.55
CA LEU A 156 -6.22 4.01 5.79
C LEU A 156 -6.85 4.61 4.52
N PRO A 157 -8.19 4.63 4.41
CA PRO A 157 -8.85 5.38 3.35
C PRO A 157 -8.67 6.88 3.56
N TRP A 158 -8.92 7.68 2.52
CA TRP A 158 -8.97 9.13 2.66
C TRP A 158 -10.03 9.53 3.71
N PRO A 159 -9.76 10.49 4.61
CA PRO A 159 -8.67 11.48 4.59
C PRO A 159 -7.35 11.05 5.30
N TYR A 160 -7.14 9.75 5.51
CA TYR A 160 -5.97 9.12 6.13
C TYR A 160 -5.79 9.40 7.62
N ASP A 161 -6.83 9.86 8.29
CA ASP A 161 -6.81 10.25 9.70
C ASP A 161 -7.29 9.13 10.64
N THR A 162 -7.52 7.92 10.14
CA THR A 162 -7.86 6.74 10.94
C THR A 162 -7.46 5.45 10.21
N VAL A 163 -6.99 4.45 10.96
CA VAL A 163 -6.89 3.06 10.49
C VAL A 163 -8.26 2.42 10.63
N THR A 164 -8.94 2.12 9.51
CA THR A 164 -10.33 1.62 9.53
C THR A 164 -10.42 0.11 9.56
N ASP A 165 -9.36 -0.59 9.19
CA ASP A 165 -9.33 -2.05 9.13
C ASP A 165 -7.90 -2.57 9.31
N ILE A 166 -7.77 -3.68 10.02
CA ILE A 166 -6.51 -4.41 10.20
C ILE A 166 -6.76 -5.88 9.93
N LYS A 167 -6.11 -6.42 8.91
CA LYS A 167 -6.23 -7.82 8.50
C LYS A 167 -4.89 -8.49 8.37
N SER A 168 -4.89 -9.80 8.50
CA SER A 168 -3.75 -10.67 8.14
C SER A 168 -3.60 -10.69 6.61
N GLU A 169 -2.37 -10.84 6.13
CA GLU A 169 -2.04 -11.13 4.72
C GLU A 169 -2.53 -12.54 4.32
N ASP A 170 -2.81 -13.39 5.30
CA ASP A 170 -3.23 -14.78 5.19
C ASP A 170 -2.26 -15.63 4.35
N CYS A 171 -0.96 -15.36 4.52
CA CYS A 171 0.10 -16.09 3.88
C CYS A 171 0.23 -17.51 4.44
N PRO A 172 0.12 -18.55 3.58
CA PRO A 172 0.13 -19.95 4.03
C PRO A 172 1.38 -20.30 4.85
N ASP A 173 1.15 -20.95 5.99
CA ASP A 173 2.14 -21.42 6.97
C ASP A 173 3.03 -20.32 7.58
N LEU A 174 2.70 -19.04 7.40
CA LEU A 174 3.45 -17.90 7.98
C LEU A 174 2.63 -17.16 9.03
N ASP A 175 1.35 -16.96 8.75
CA ASP A 175 0.53 -16.09 9.57
C ASP A 175 -0.06 -16.86 10.75
N ALA A 176 -0.03 -16.24 11.92
CA ALA A 176 -0.69 -16.82 13.07
C ALA A 176 -2.19 -16.91 12.79
N SER A 177 -2.82 -18.03 13.11
CA SER A 177 -4.28 -18.15 13.08
C SER A 177 -4.86 -17.15 14.10
N VAL A 178 -5.42 -16.03 13.64
CA VAL A 178 -6.09 -15.08 14.53
C VAL A 178 -7.56 -14.98 14.16
N SER A 179 -8.41 -15.22 15.16
CA SER A 179 -9.86 -15.10 15.08
C SER A 179 -10.24 -13.67 14.66
N PRO A 180 -11.15 -13.46 13.69
CA PRO A 180 -11.45 -12.14 13.09
C PRO A 180 -11.86 -11.03 14.08
N GLY A 181 -12.22 -11.37 15.33
CA GLY A 181 -12.71 -10.43 16.33
C GLY A 181 -11.67 -9.83 17.29
N LEU A 182 -10.41 -10.31 17.31
CA LEU A 182 -9.48 -9.93 18.39
C LEU A 182 -8.58 -8.72 18.10
N VAL A 183 -8.48 -8.27 16.86
CA VAL A 183 -7.60 -7.13 16.52
C VAL A 183 -8.25 -5.78 16.87
N ALA A 184 -9.58 -5.73 16.98
CA ALA A 184 -10.33 -4.54 17.39
C ALA A 184 -10.58 -4.43 18.91
N GLN A 185 -10.17 -5.40 19.72
CA GLN A 185 -10.45 -5.43 21.18
C GLN A 185 -9.22 -5.20 22.07
N HIS A 186 -8.05 -4.97 21.47
CA HIS A 186 -6.82 -4.63 22.20
C HIS A 186 -6.25 -3.25 21.86
N TYR A 187 -6.99 -2.44 21.11
CA TYR A 187 -6.66 -1.05 20.80
C TYR A 187 -7.90 -0.16 20.84
#